data_AF-A0A3C0CB63-F1
#
_entry.id   AF-A0A3C0CB63-F1
#
_cell.length_a   1.000
_cell.length_b   1.000
_cell.length_c   1.000
_cell.angle_alpha   90.00
_cell.angle_beta   90.00
_cell.angle_gamma   90.00
#
_symmetry.space_group_name_H-M   'P 1'
#
loop_
_entity.id
_entity.type
_entity.pdbx_description
1 polymer ?
#
loop_
_entity_poly.entity_id
_entity_poly.type
_entity_poly.pdbx_seq_one_letter_code
_entity_poly.pdbx_strand_id
1 'polypeptide(L)'
;MASQNYGTTWWGQRWLNALSGIDYENRIPRGKTYANTGKVFRLELDTNRGIIKARVKGNYDPFYSVQLKLPRFSLDDIDRLVRDISQSPAILASLSARKLDPKIEELAEKRGISIFPKRWDDLNVSCSCPDWAVPCKHIAAVIYKISQEIDANPFILFELKGFDLVAELKEHGVDFEQVEETEMPTWKQMLQRKGNTYKLPLDSLRKLSFAEVPPLLDSVLGVFAPSPAGYTGSSLRDLLQKVLVRAQKKAAAALKDKTDRDVPSWNEEENLIRLDSWGRVHFAKSLKWTIYPNKGSGTAFSEHICNIGDEFADAGVTPEKMFSGAIDHNALQDAPEAMEALYDIWLLATKLVMQGAIIPQIYEPIDENFIIRWIPAFMSREISRITDEAGRALLSLP
;
A
#
# COMPACT_ATOMS: atom_id res chain seq x y z
N MET A 1 -20.53 -3.04 -1.90
CA MET A 1 -19.14 -2.84 -2.38
C MET A 1 -19.02 -1.42 -2.86
N ALA A 2 -17.95 -0.71 -2.50
CA ALA A 2 -17.74 0.66 -2.98
C ALA A 2 -17.64 0.65 -4.52
N SER A 3 -18.33 1.58 -5.19
CA SER A 3 -18.22 1.75 -6.64
C SER A 3 -16.79 2.18 -6.97
N GLN A 4 -16.09 1.41 -7.81
CA GLN A 4 -14.78 1.79 -8.35
C GLN A 4 -14.99 2.63 -9.60
N ASN A 5 -14.28 3.75 -9.71
CA ASN A 5 -14.24 4.62 -10.87
C ASN A 5 -12.93 4.41 -11.65
N TYR A 6 -13.03 4.15 -12.94
CA TYR A 6 -11.89 4.02 -13.85
C TYR A 6 -11.94 5.15 -14.88
N GLY A 7 -10.80 5.53 -15.45
CA GLY A 7 -10.73 6.69 -16.33
C GLY A 7 -10.93 7.98 -15.55
N THR A 8 -10.30 8.05 -14.38
CA THR A 8 -10.35 9.22 -13.47
C THR A 8 -9.64 10.44 -14.06
N THR A 9 -8.83 10.23 -15.10
CA THR A 9 -8.13 11.25 -15.86
C THR A 9 -8.64 11.28 -17.32
N TRP A 10 -8.37 12.35 -18.06
CA TRP A 10 -8.80 12.42 -19.46
C TRP A 10 -8.14 11.32 -20.32
N TRP A 11 -6.89 10.97 -20.03
CA TRP A 11 -6.15 9.94 -20.75
C TRP A 11 -6.63 8.53 -20.39
N GLY A 12 -6.97 8.27 -19.13
CA GLY A 12 -7.59 7.01 -18.74
C GLY A 12 -8.98 6.85 -19.36
N GLN A 13 -9.77 7.93 -19.40
CA GLN A 13 -11.06 7.93 -20.09
C GLN A 13 -10.88 7.70 -21.60
N ARG A 14 -9.83 8.30 -22.20
CA ARG A 14 -9.49 8.11 -23.61
C ARG A 14 -9.10 6.66 -23.91
N TRP A 15 -8.34 6.01 -23.04
CA TRP A 15 -8.07 4.57 -23.12
C TRP A 15 -9.34 3.71 -23.05
N LEU A 16 -10.26 4.04 -22.15
CA LEU A 16 -11.54 3.31 -22.03
C LEU A 16 -12.44 3.42 -23.25
N ASN A 17 -12.19 4.39 -24.15
CA ASN A 17 -12.92 4.46 -25.42
C ASN A 17 -12.68 3.23 -26.31
N ALA A 18 -11.64 2.42 -26.07
CA ALA A 18 -11.51 1.11 -26.68
C ALA A 18 -12.77 0.23 -26.48
N LEU A 19 -13.50 0.43 -25.38
CA LEU A 19 -14.74 -0.29 -25.08
C LEU A 19 -16.01 0.42 -25.62
N SER A 20 -15.90 1.59 -26.24
CA SER A 20 -17.02 2.35 -26.76
C SER A 20 -17.60 1.72 -28.02
N GLY A 21 -18.91 1.86 -28.22
CA GLY A 21 -19.60 1.38 -29.44
C GLY A 21 -19.69 -0.15 -29.57
N ILE A 22 -19.50 -0.88 -28.47
CA ILE A 22 -19.62 -2.34 -28.43
C ILE A 22 -21.07 -2.73 -28.09
N ASP A 23 -21.78 -3.32 -29.06
CA ASP A 23 -23.15 -3.81 -28.91
C ASP A 23 -23.21 -5.19 -28.22
N TYR A 24 -22.69 -5.25 -27.00
CA TYR A 24 -22.76 -6.43 -26.13
C TYR A 24 -23.29 -6.02 -24.77
N GLU A 25 -24.62 -5.79 -24.70
CA GLU A 25 -25.37 -5.17 -23.59
C GLU A 25 -25.12 -5.73 -22.18
N ASN A 26 -24.38 -6.83 -22.03
CA ASN A 26 -24.06 -7.40 -20.72
C ASN A 26 -22.59 -7.76 -20.50
N ARG A 27 -21.72 -7.67 -21.52
CA ARG A 27 -20.33 -8.13 -21.41
C ARG A 27 -19.42 -7.09 -20.76
N ILE A 28 -19.51 -5.84 -21.21
CA ILE A 28 -18.70 -4.73 -20.67
C ILE A 28 -19.04 -4.44 -19.20
N PRO A 29 -20.33 -4.37 -18.78
CA PRO A 29 -20.67 -4.22 -17.36
C PRO A 29 -20.14 -5.38 -16.51
N ARG A 30 -20.22 -6.63 -17.00
CA ARG A 30 -19.65 -7.80 -16.29
C ARG A 30 -18.14 -7.73 -16.20
N GLY A 31 -17.45 -7.23 -17.22
CA GLY A 31 -16.01 -6.98 -17.20
C GLY A 31 -15.64 -5.95 -16.12
N LYS A 32 -16.38 -4.84 -16.03
CA LYS A 32 -16.22 -3.86 -14.94
C LYS A 32 -16.41 -4.51 -13.57
N THR A 33 -17.43 -5.36 -13.41
CA THR A 33 -17.64 -6.12 -12.16
C THR A 33 -16.46 -7.03 -11.84
N TYR A 34 -15.84 -7.69 -12.83
CA TYR A 34 -14.65 -8.52 -12.61
C TYR A 34 -13.46 -7.68 -12.15
N ALA A 35 -13.23 -6.52 -12.76
CA ALA A 35 -12.20 -5.58 -12.33
C ALA A 35 -12.43 -5.11 -10.88
N ASN A 36 -13.69 -4.83 -10.51
CA ASN A 36 -14.08 -4.35 -9.18
C ASN A 36 -13.96 -5.39 -8.06
N THR A 37 -14.07 -6.67 -8.40
CA THR A 37 -14.18 -7.77 -7.41
C THR A 37 -12.90 -8.58 -7.26
N GLY A 38 -11.75 -8.01 -7.65
CA GLY A 38 -10.45 -8.65 -7.49
C GLY A 38 -10.28 -9.92 -8.35
N LYS A 39 -11.03 -10.05 -9.45
CA LYS A 39 -10.96 -11.24 -10.31
C LYS A 39 -9.81 -11.19 -11.31
N VAL A 40 -9.17 -10.04 -11.50
CA VAL A 40 -7.89 -9.94 -12.20
C VAL A 40 -6.80 -10.15 -11.16
N PHE A 41 -6.20 -11.34 -11.14
CA PHE A 41 -5.26 -11.76 -10.09
C PHE A 41 -3.85 -11.28 -10.37
N ARG A 42 -3.46 -11.28 -11.65
CA ARG A 42 -2.14 -10.81 -12.08
C ARG A 42 -2.28 -9.96 -13.32
N LEU A 43 -1.48 -8.91 -13.40
CA LEU A 43 -1.34 -7.99 -14.52
C LEU A 43 0.16 -7.71 -14.69
N GLU A 44 0.70 -7.99 -15.87
CA GLU A 44 2.12 -7.82 -16.19
C GLU A 44 2.23 -6.97 -17.45
N LEU A 45 3.07 -5.93 -17.41
CA LEU A 45 3.37 -5.03 -18.51
C LEU A 45 4.72 -5.41 -19.11
N ASP A 46 4.73 -6.02 -20.30
CA ASP A 46 5.93 -6.33 -21.08
C ASP A 46 6.13 -5.22 -22.12
N THR A 47 6.65 -4.08 -21.66
CA THR A 47 6.90 -2.86 -22.46
C THR A 47 7.87 -3.14 -23.61
N ASN A 48 8.90 -3.96 -23.35
CA ASN A 48 9.85 -4.47 -24.34
C ASN A 48 9.22 -5.23 -25.50
N ARG A 49 8.00 -5.73 -25.37
CA ARG A 49 7.24 -6.34 -26.48
C ARG A 49 5.93 -5.62 -26.83
N GLY A 50 5.56 -4.59 -26.06
CA GLY A 50 4.27 -3.90 -26.17
C GLY A 50 3.09 -4.81 -25.83
N ILE A 51 3.28 -5.71 -24.88
CA ILE A 51 2.31 -6.75 -24.50
C ILE A 51 1.88 -6.55 -23.06
N ILE A 52 0.58 -6.64 -22.82
CA ILE A 52 -0.02 -6.74 -21.50
C ILE A 52 -0.49 -8.17 -21.32
N LYS A 53 -0.09 -8.83 -20.23
CA LYS A 53 -0.55 -10.18 -19.86
C LYS A 53 -1.35 -10.12 -18.56
N ALA A 54 -2.40 -10.92 -18.47
CA ALA A 54 -3.16 -11.02 -17.23
C ALA A 54 -3.70 -12.43 -16.97
N ARG A 55 -3.89 -12.74 -15.69
CA ARG A 55 -4.58 -13.94 -15.21
C ARG A 55 -5.91 -13.52 -14.58
N VAL A 56 -7.02 -13.95 -15.18
CA VAL A 56 -8.38 -13.54 -14.76
C VAL A 56 -9.17 -14.76 -14.32
N LYS A 57 -9.77 -14.70 -13.13
CA LYS A 57 -10.53 -15.81 -12.55
C LYS A 57 -11.58 -16.35 -13.53
N GLY A 58 -11.52 -17.66 -13.77
CA GLY A 58 -12.40 -18.38 -14.69
C GLY A 58 -13.32 -19.36 -13.98
N ASN A 59 -14.14 -20.06 -14.78
CA ASN A 59 -14.99 -21.16 -14.30
C ASN A 59 -14.42 -22.53 -14.66
N TYR A 60 -13.80 -22.68 -15.86
CA TYR A 60 -13.32 -23.97 -16.39
C TYR A 60 -11.82 -24.19 -16.15
N ASP A 61 -11.04 -23.11 -16.14
CA ASP A 61 -9.68 -23.03 -15.60
C ASP A 61 -9.79 -22.07 -14.41
N PRO A 62 -9.17 -22.34 -13.24
CA PRO A 62 -9.17 -21.37 -12.13
C PRO A 62 -8.79 -19.95 -12.62
N PHE A 63 -7.97 -19.83 -13.67
CA PHE A 63 -7.71 -18.55 -14.33
C PHE A 63 -7.55 -18.66 -15.86
N TYR A 64 -8.24 -17.80 -16.60
CA TYR A 64 -7.97 -17.59 -18.03
C TYR A 64 -6.79 -16.65 -18.23
N SER A 65 -6.01 -16.92 -19.27
CA SER A 65 -4.95 -16.04 -19.74
C SER A 65 -5.53 -15.01 -20.72
N VAL A 66 -5.28 -13.74 -20.45
CA VAL A 66 -5.64 -12.61 -21.33
C VAL A 66 -4.35 -11.95 -21.81
N GLN A 67 -4.30 -11.60 -23.08
CA GLN A 67 -3.20 -10.83 -23.66
C GLN A 67 -3.77 -9.67 -24.48
N LEU A 68 -3.21 -8.46 -24.29
CA LEU A 68 -3.44 -7.32 -25.15
C LEU A 68 -2.09 -6.92 -25.76
N LYS A 69 -2.02 -6.61 -27.04
CA LYS A 69 -0.80 -6.09 -27.68
C LYS A 69 -1.10 -4.78 -28.39
N LEU A 70 -0.27 -3.77 -28.11
CA LEU A 70 -0.37 -2.46 -28.73
C LEU A 70 0.51 -2.40 -29.99
N PRO A 71 0.04 -1.79 -31.08
CA PRO A 71 0.89 -1.42 -32.20
C PRO A 71 1.96 -0.43 -31.76
N ARG A 72 3.19 -0.68 -32.18
CA ARG A 72 4.37 0.13 -31.87
C ARG A 72 4.52 1.30 -32.81
N PHE A 73 5.15 2.37 -32.32
CA PHE A 73 5.52 3.50 -33.16
C PHE A 73 6.75 3.16 -34.00
N SER A 74 6.82 3.77 -35.19
CA SER A 74 8.07 3.77 -35.95
C SER A 74 9.04 4.77 -35.33
N LEU A 75 10.35 4.58 -35.58
CA LEU A 75 11.38 5.52 -35.08
C LEU A 75 11.16 6.95 -35.60
N ASP A 76 10.67 7.09 -36.84
CA ASP A 76 10.34 8.37 -37.45
C ASP A 76 9.10 9.03 -36.80
N ASP A 77 8.12 8.24 -36.37
CA ASP A 77 6.97 8.78 -35.62
C ASP A 77 7.38 9.25 -34.22
N ILE A 78 8.30 8.53 -33.57
CA ILE A 78 8.85 8.89 -32.27
C ILE A 78 9.60 10.22 -32.36
N ASP A 79 10.60 10.33 -33.25
CA ASP A 79 11.39 11.56 -33.43
C ASP A 79 10.50 12.78 -33.73
N ARG A 80 9.52 12.62 -34.64
CA ARG A 80 8.60 13.72 -34.98
C ARG A 80 7.73 14.15 -33.79
N LEU A 81 7.16 13.20 -33.05
CA LEU A 81 6.32 13.50 -31.90
C LEU A 81 7.13 14.15 -30.77
N VAL A 82 8.29 13.59 -30.45
CA VAL A 82 9.18 14.09 -29.38
C VAL A 82 9.68 15.50 -29.71
N ARG A 83 10.05 15.77 -30.97
CA ARG A 83 10.40 17.12 -31.42
C ARG A 83 9.26 18.12 -31.20
N ASP A 84 8.04 17.78 -31.61
CA ASP A 84 6.87 18.66 -31.44
C ASP A 84 6.57 18.90 -29.94
N ILE A 85 6.72 17.89 -29.08
CA ILE A 85 6.58 18.01 -27.62
C ILE A 85 7.66 18.92 -27.01
N SER A 86 8.92 18.73 -27.40
CA SER A 86 10.09 19.45 -26.87
C SER A 86 10.01 20.97 -27.08
N GLN A 87 9.24 21.41 -28.08
CA GLN A 87 9.07 22.83 -28.42
C GLN A 87 7.98 23.54 -27.60
N SER A 88 7.25 22.83 -26.73
CA SER A 88 6.10 23.37 -26.00
C SER A 88 6.34 23.38 -24.49
N PRO A 89 6.73 24.53 -23.89
CA PRO A 89 6.95 24.64 -22.45
C PRO A 89 5.74 24.23 -21.59
N ALA A 90 4.52 24.48 -22.09
CA ALA A 90 3.29 24.09 -21.39
C ALA A 90 3.11 22.57 -21.34
N ILE A 91 3.45 21.86 -22.42
CA ILE A 91 3.41 20.39 -22.45
C ILE A 91 4.47 19.83 -21.51
N LEU A 92 5.70 20.36 -21.57
CA LEU A 92 6.80 19.93 -20.71
C LEU A 92 6.47 20.13 -19.22
N ALA A 93 5.86 21.25 -18.84
CA ALA A 93 5.41 21.50 -17.47
C ALA A 93 4.31 20.52 -17.00
N SER A 94 3.45 20.04 -17.91
CA SER A 94 2.47 19.00 -17.59
C SER A 94 3.16 17.64 -17.37
N LEU A 95 4.09 17.28 -18.25
CA LEU A 95 4.83 16.02 -18.19
C LEU A 95 5.72 15.94 -16.93
N SER A 96 6.34 17.05 -16.50
CA SER A 96 7.11 17.10 -15.26
C SER A 96 6.26 16.83 -14.02
N ALA A 97 4.96 17.14 -14.07
CA ALA A 97 3.99 16.80 -13.04
C ALA A 97 3.37 15.40 -13.21
N ARG A 98 3.96 14.55 -14.06
CA ARG A 98 3.46 13.24 -14.51
C ARG A 98 2.04 13.26 -15.10
N LYS A 99 1.65 14.37 -15.73
CA LYS A 99 0.34 14.53 -16.38
C LYS A 99 0.48 14.55 -17.90
N LEU A 100 -0.45 13.92 -18.60
CA LEU A 100 -0.51 14.01 -20.05
C LEU A 100 -1.28 15.28 -20.44
N ASP A 101 -0.68 16.16 -21.26
CA ASP A 101 -1.37 17.32 -21.83
C ASP A 101 -2.22 16.86 -23.05
N PRO A 102 -3.51 17.25 -23.15
CA PRO A 102 -4.36 16.89 -24.30
C PRO A 102 -3.76 17.26 -25.66
N LYS A 103 -2.94 18.32 -25.72
CA LYS A 103 -2.26 18.74 -26.95
C LYS A 103 -1.29 17.68 -27.48
N ILE A 104 -0.79 16.78 -26.64
CA ILE A 104 0.07 15.68 -27.09
C ILE A 104 -0.71 14.75 -28.04
N GLU A 105 -1.97 14.44 -27.71
CA GLU A 105 -2.82 13.66 -28.60
C GLU A 105 -3.11 14.43 -29.91
N GLU A 106 -3.41 15.73 -29.83
CA GLU A 106 -3.65 16.55 -31.03
C GLU A 106 -2.42 16.61 -31.95
N LEU A 107 -1.21 16.71 -31.39
CA LEU A 107 0.05 16.70 -32.15
C LEU A 107 0.26 15.33 -32.81
N ALA A 108 0.02 14.24 -32.09
CA ALA A 108 0.12 12.89 -32.64
C ALA A 108 -0.91 12.66 -33.76
N GLU A 109 -2.16 13.07 -33.57
CA GLU A 109 -3.22 12.90 -34.58
C GLU A 109 -2.92 13.69 -35.87
N LYS A 110 -2.35 14.89 -35.78
CA LYS A 110 -1.90 15.67 -36.96
C LYS A 110 -0.82 14.94 -37.78
N ARG A 111 -0.07 14.03 -37.16
CA ARG A 111 0.95 13.19 -37.80
C ARG A 111 0.41 11.82 -38.22
N GLY A 112 -0.88 11.54 -37.98
CA GLY A 112 -1.48 10.22 -38.23
C GLY A 112 -1.10 9.16 -37.18
N ILE A 113 -0.55 9.58 -36.04
CA ILE A 113 -0.09 8.71 -34.96
C ILE A 113 -1.21 8.54 -33.93
N SER A 114 -1.56 7.29 -33.59
CA SER A 114 -2.58 7.00 -32.56
C SER A 114 -1.92 6.59 -31.23
N ILE A 115 -2.01 7.47 -30.22
CA ILE A 115 -1.54 7.20 -28.85
C ILE A 115 -2.50 6.23 -28.14
N PHE A 116 -3.81 6.40 -28.36
CA PHE A 116 -4.83 5.56 -27.74
C PHE A 116 -5.47 4.63 -28.77
N PRO A 117 -5.95 3.45 -28.35
CA PRO A 117 -6.89 2.68 -29.15
C PRO A 117 -8.20 3.48 -29.29
N LYS A 118 -8.71 3.59 -30.52
CA LYS A 118 -10.04 4.16 -30.80
C LYS A 118 -11.14 3.11 -30.61
N ARG A 119 -10.80 1.84 -30.84
CA ARG A 119 -11.67 0.67 -30.68
C ARG A 119 -10.86 -0.49 -30.11
N TRP A 120 -11.53 -1.52 -29.62
CA TRP A 120 -10.87 -2.68 -29.01
C TRP A 120 -10.00 -3.47 -29.99
N ASP A 121 -10.32 -3.43 -31.29
CA ASP A 121 -9.62 -4.14 -32.37
C ASP A 121 -8.33 -3.43 -32.83
N ASP A 122 -8.13 -2.17 -32.40
CA ASP A 122 -6.82 -1.52 -32.46
C ASP A 122 -5.81 -2.18 -31.50
N LEU A 123 -6.31 -2.93 -30.52
CA LEU A 123 -5.53 -3.79 -29.65
C LEU A 123 -5.59 -5.22 -30.22
N ASN A 124 -4.45 -5.86 -30.42
CA ASN A 124 -4.44 -7.29 -30.72
C ASN A 124 -4.71 -8.05 -29.41
N VAL A 125 -5.98 -8.39 -29.20
CA VAL A 125 -6.48 -9.00 -27.97
C VAL A 125 -6.69 -10.50 -28.12
N SER A 126 -6.42 -11.24 -27.05
CA SER A 126 -6.72 -12.67 -26.97
C SER A 126 -7.11 -13.07 -25.55
N CYS A 127 -7.97 -14.08 -25.42
CA CYS A 127 -8.34 -14.66 -24.14
C CYS A 127 -8.54 -16.17 -24.29
N SER A 128 -8.03 -16.96 -23.35
CA SER A 128 -8.20 -18.42 -23.35
C SER A 128 -9.58 -18.91 -22.89
N CYS A 129 -10.57 -18.01 -22.77
CA CYS A 129 -11.91 -18.39 -22.31
C CYS A 129 -12.75 -18.94 -23.47
N PRO A 130 -13.73 -19.82 -23.19
CA PRO A 130 -14.58 -20.38 -24.24
C PRO A 130 -15.64 -19.41 -24.80
N ASP A 131 -15.63 -18.13 -24.41
CA ASP A 131 -16.52 -17.11 -24.97
C ASP A 131 -15.98 -16.68 -26.34
N TRP A 132 -16.78 -16.88 -27.39
CA TRP A 132 -16.43 -16.54 -28.77
C TRP A 132 -16.45 -15.03 -29.03
N ALA A 133 -17.11 -14.25 -28.18
CA ALA A 133 -17.22 -12.81 -28.37
C ALA A 133 -15.92 -12.10 -27.98
N VAL A 134 -15.52 -11.12 -28.79
CA VAL A 134 -14.35 -10.27 -28.55
C VAL A 134 -14.79 -8.80 -28.57
N PRO A 135 -14.53 -8.02 -27.50
CA PRO A 135 -13.92 -8.42 -26.24
C PRO A 135 -14.90 -9.19 -25.34
N CYS A 136 -14.44 -10.30 -24.75
CA CYS A 136 -15.16 -11.00 -23.70
C CYS A 136 -15.07 -10.21 -22.37
N LYS A 137 -15.82 -10.63 -21.34
CA LYS A 137 -15.78 -9.99 -20.02
C LYS A 137 -14.37 -9.95 -19.38
N HIS A 138 -13.51 -10.92 -19.68
CA HIS A 138 -12.15 -10.98 -19.12
C HIS A 138 -11.24 -9.93 -19.79
N ILE A 139 -11.33 -9.78 -21.12
CA ILE A 139 -10.61 -8.74 -21.87
C ILE A 139 -11.08 -7.36 -21.37
N ALA A 140 -12.39 -7.14 -21.25
CA ALA A 140 -12.94 -5.91 -20.72
C ALA A 140 -12.43 -5.61 -19.29
N ALA A 141 -12.35 -6.63 -18.41
CA ALA A 141 -11.81 -6.46 -17.07
C ALA A 141 -10.34 -6.01 -17.07
N VAL A 142 -9.52 -6.56 -17.98
CA VAL A 142 -8.11 -6.15 -18.14
C VAL A 142 -8.01 -4.72 -18.68
N ILE A 143 -8.85 -4.34 -19.65
CA ILE A 143 -8.88 -2.96 -20.17
C ILE A 143 -9.22 -1.95 -19.07
N TYR A 144 -10.18 -2.27 -18.18
CA TYR A 144 -10.46 -1.45 -16.99
C TYR A 144 -9.27 -1.38 -16.02
N LYS A 145 -8.61 -2.52 -15.75
CA LYS A 145 -7.44 -2.52 -14.86
C LYS A 145 -6.24 -1.77 -15.45
N ILE A 146 -6.05 -1.81 -16.75
CA ILE A 146 -5.00 -1.01 -17.41
C ILE A 146 -5.35 0.47 -17.41
N SER A 147 -6.63 0.85 -17.53
CA SER A 147 -7.05 2.25 -17.34
C SER A 147 -6.61 2.80 -15.99
N GLN A 148 -6.66 1.97 -14.93
CA GLN A 148 -6.19 2.34 -13.60
C GLN A 148 -4.67 2.60 -13.58
N GLU A 149 -3.86 1.76 -14.22
CA GLU A 149 -2.41 1.95 -14.30
C GLU A 149 -2.06 3.20 -15.13
N ILE A 150 -2.74 3.42 -16.25
CA ILE A 150 -2.56 4.60 -17.09
C ILE A 150 -3.02 5.86 -16.35
N ASP A 151 -4.14 5.81 -15.62
CA ASP A 151 -4.58 6.91 -14.77
C ASP A 151 -3.47 7.32 -13.78
N ALA A 152 -2.76 6.36 -13.17
CA ALA A 152 -1.65 6.60 -12.26
C ALA A 152 -0.39 7.14 -12.99
N ASN A 153 -0.06 6.55 -14.13
CA ASN A 153 1.13 6.86 -14.91
C ASN A 153 0.84 6.78 -16.43
N PRO A 154 0.61 7.91 -17.12
CA PRO A 154 0.32 7.89 -18.56
C PRO A 154 1.53 7.50 -19.42
N PHE A 155 2.75 7.51 -18.88
CA PHE A 155 3.97 7.20 -19.65
C PHE A 155 4.04 5.73 -20.09
N ILE A 156 3.37 4.84 -19.36
CA ILE A 156 3.20 3.42 -19.70
C ILE A 156 2.65 3.25 -21.13
N LEU A 157 1.85 4.18 -21.64
CA LEU A 157 1.34 4.13 -23.03
C LEU A 157 2.47 4.22 -24.06
N PHE A 158 3.46 5.09 -23.84
CA PHE A 158 4.59 5.25 -24.75
C PHE A 158 5.52 4.05 -24.66
N GLU A 159 5.76 3.55 -23.44
CA GLU A 159 6.57 2.36 -23.20
C GLU A 159 5.97 1.12 -23.90
N LEU A 160 4.66 0.90 -23.76
CA LEU A 160 3.94 -0.17 -24.47
C LEU A 160 3.95 0.02 -26.00
N LYS A 161 4.13 1.25 -26.47
CA LYS A 161 4.28 1.59 -27.89
C LYS A 161 5.74 1.58 -28.36
N GLY A 162 6.67 1.22 -27.48
CA GLY A 162 8.03 0.85 -27.81
C GLY A 162 9.08 1.92 -27.55
N PHE A 163 8.79 2.98 -26.79
CA PHE A 163 9.79 3.99 -26.42
C PHE A 163 9.53 4.62 -25.06
N ASP A 164 10.59 5.09 -24.42
CA ASP A 164 10.52 5.88 -23.19
C ASP A 164 10.49 7.36 -23.54
N LEU A 165 9.33 8.01 -23.36
CA LEU A 165 9.16 9.43 -23.70
C LEU A 165 10.13 10.34 -22.93
N VAL A 166 10.45 10.03 -21.68
CA VAL A 166 11.34 10.86 -20.86
C VAL A 166 12.77 10.72 -21.37
N ALA A 167 13.20 9.50 -21.67
CA ALA A 167 14.53 9.25 -22.25
C ALA A 167 14.68 9.94 -23.62
N GLU A 168 13.68 9.84 -24.50
CA GLU A 168 13.73 10.52 -25.80
C GLU A 168 13.75 12.05 -25.65
N LEU A 169 12.95 12.63 -24.75
CA LEU A 169 12.98 14.08 -24.51
C LEU A 169 14.35 14.56 -24.00
N LYS A 170 15.05 13.73 -23.21
CA LYS A 170 16.40 14.01 -22.75
C LYS A 170 17.41 14.06 -23.90
N GLU A 171 17.34 13.13 -24.85
CA GLU A 171 18.16 13.16 -26.08
C GLU A 171 17.88 14.41 -26.92
N HIS A 172 16.67 14.98 -26.82
CA HIS A 172 16.29 16.24 -27.44
C HIS A 172 16.62 17.50 -26.60
N GLY A 173 17.44 17.36 -25.56
CA GLY A 173 17.94 18.49 -24.75
C GLY A 173 16.95 19.02 -23.70
N VAL A 174 15.88 18.27 -23.40
CA VAL A 174 14.95 18.59 -22.31
C VAL A 174 15.31 17.73 -21.09
N ASP A 175 15.92 18.35 -20.09
CA ASP A 175 16.21 17.68 -18.83
C ASP A 175 15.01 17.78 -17.89
N PHE A 176 14.46 16.63 -17.51
CA PHE A 176 13.53 16.55 -16.39
C PHE A 176 14.38 16.21 -15.16
N GLU A 177 14.31 17.05 -14.13
CA GLU A 177 14.58 16.53 -12.78
C GLU A 177 13.55 15.42 -12.57
N GLN A 178 13.99 14.17 -12.74
CA GLN A 178 13.24 13.05 -12.21
C GLN A 178 13.08 13.40 -10.74
N VAL A 179 11.84 13.61 -10.29
CA VAL A 179 11.52 13.43 -8.88
C VAL A 179 12.10 12.06 -8.60
N GLU A 180 13.23 12.03 -7.87
CA GLU A 180 13.96 10.81 -7.54
C GLU A 180 12.89 9.77 -7.33
N GLU A 181 12.90 8.69 -8.11
CA GLU A 181 12.15 7.51 -7.74
C GLU A 181 12.47 7.35 -6.27
N THR A 182 11.49 7.63 -5.42
CA THR A 182 11.71 7.55 -3.99
C THR A 182 11.69 6.06 -3.80
N GLU A 183 12.83 5.42 -4.10
CA GLU A 183 12.97 3.98 -4.16
C GLU A 183 12.36 3.49 -2.88
N MET A 184 11.36 2.62 -3.02
CA MET A 184 10.67 2.11 -1.86
C MET A 184 11.75 1.45 -0.99
N PRO A 185 11.94 1.92 0.26
CA PRO A 185 13.07 1.47 1.04
C PRO A 185 12.99 -0.04 1.22
N THR A 186 14.05 -0.75 0.86
CA THR A 186 14.12 -2.20 1.09
C THR A 186 14.16 -2.47 2.58
N TRP A 187 13.73 -3.67 2.98
CA TRP A 187 13.84 -4.09 4.38
C TRP A 187 15.28 -3.97 4.92
N LYS A 188 16.27 -4.32 4.09
CA LYS A 188 17.69 -4.18 4.41
C LYS A 188 18.11 -2.72 4.62
N GLN A 189 17.70 -1.80 3.74
CA GLN A 189 17.98 -0.36 3.89
C GLN A 189 17.37 0.20 5.17
N MET A 190 16.15 -0.24 5.53
CA MET A 190 15.51 0.16 6.78
C MET A 190 16.29 -0.28 8.01
N LEU A 191 16.80 -1.51 8.04
CA LEU A 191 17.62 -2.02 9.13
C LEU A 191 19.00 -1.34 9.20
N GLN A 192 19.55 -0.93 8.05
CA GLN A 192 20.85 -0.27 7.97
C GLN A 192 20.80 1.22 8.31
N ARG A 193 19.61 1.83 8.36
CA ARG A 193 19.45 3.24 8.69
C ARG A 193 19.86 3.48 10.14
N LYS A 194 21.13 3.80 10.35
CA LYS A 194 21.68 4.11 11.68
C LYS A 194 21.05 5.40 12.18
N GLY A 195 20.10 5.26 13.11
CA GLY A 195 19.68 6.36 13.97
C GLY A 195 20.79 6.72 14.94
N ASN A 196 20.48 7.57 15.92
CA ASN A 196 21.42 7.82 17.00
C ASN A 196 21.61 6.52 17.82
N THR A 197 22.85 6.04 17.90
CA THR A 197 23.19 4.79 18.59
C THR A 197 23.52 5.02 20.07
N TYR A 198 23.41 6.25 20.58
CA TYR A 198 23.58 6.55 21.98
C TYR A 198 22.46 5.90 22.80
N LYS A 199 22.84 4.99 23.70
CA LYS A 199 21.90 4.26 24.55
C LYS A 199 21.33 5.16 25.65
N LEU A 200 20.02 5.07 25.88
CA LEU A 200 19.36 5.67 27.05
C LEU A 200 19.04 4.58 28.10
N PRO A 201 18.95 4.92 29.40
CA PRO A 201 18.49 3.98 30.42
C PRO A 201 17.10 3.44 30.08
N LEU A 202 16.84 2.16 30.36
CA LEU A 202 15.57 1.52 30.01
C LEU A 202 14.36 2.21 30.69
N ASP A 203 14.51 2.72 31.92
CA ASP A 203 13.52 3.54 32.64
C ASP A 203 13.08 4.81 31.87
N SER A 204 13.83 5.23 30.85
CA SER A 204 13.39 6.32 29.96
C SER A 204 12.09 5.96 29.22
N LEU A 205 11.85 4.68 28.93
CA LEU A 205 10.60 4.21 28.32
C LEU A 205 9.39 4.50 29.20
N ARG A 206 9.51 4.26 30.51
CA ARG A 206 8.46 4.56 31.48
C ARG A 206 8.13 6.05 31.50
N LYS A 207 9.14 6.93 31.44
CA LYS A 207 8.91 8.39 31.38
C LYS A 207 8.20 8.78 30.08
N LEU A 208 8.60 8.18 28.96
CA LEU A 208 7.97 8.39 27.65
C LEU A 208 6.53 7.88 27.60
N SER A 209 6.20 6.81 28.33
CA SER A 209 4.83 6.30 28.37
C SER A 209 3.86 7.29 29.04
N PHE A 210 4.35 8.30 29.77
CA PHE A 210 3.55 9.43 30.27
C PHE A 210 3.55 10.68 29.37
N ALA A 211 4.37 10.71 28.30
CA ALA A 211 4.41 11.85 27.40
C ALA A 211 3.04 12.11 26.76
N GLU A 212 2.72 13.39 26.58
CA GLU A 212 1.55 13.79 25.81
C GLU A 212 1.79 13.50 24.33
N VAL A 213 0.74 13.01 23.66
CA VAL A 213 0.76 12.79 22.22
C VAL A 213 -0.30 13.72 21.63
N PRO A 214 0.08 14.67 20.77
CA PRO A 214 -0.88 15.60 20.18
C PRO A 214 -1.84 14.85 19.25
N PRO A 215 -3.10 15.30 19.13
CA PRO A 215 -4.03 14.75 18.14
C PRO A 215 -3.55 15.13 16.73
N LEU A 216 -3.16 14.13 15.94
CA LEU A 216 -2.54 14.33 14.61
C LEU A 216 -3.35 13.78 13.45
N LEU A 217 -4.55 13.24 13.69
CA LEU A 217 -5.39 12.63 12.63
C LEU A 217 -5.55 13.55 11.41
N ASP A 218 -5.97 14.80 11.59
CA ASP A 218 -6.20 15.72 10.47
C ASP A 218 -4.90 16.11 9.77
N SER A 219 -3.80 16.25 10.51
CA SER A 219 -2.47 16.54 9.96
C SER A 219 -1.98 15.37 9.09
N VAL A 220 -2.13 14.13 9.57
CA VAL A 220 -1.79 12.92 8.83
C VAL A 220 -2.64 12.80 7.57
N LEU A 221 -3.95 13.01 7.67
CA LEU A 221 -4.85 12.95 6.50
C LEU A 221 -4.54 14.06 5.47
N GLY A 222 -4.04 15.21 5.93
CA GLY A 222 -3.62 16.32 5.08
C GLY A 222 -2.45 16.00 4.14
N VAL A 223 -1.61 15.02 4.47
CA VAL A 223 -0.49 14.57 3.62
C VAL A 223 -0.98 13.81 2.38
N PHE A 224 -2.17 13.22 2.43
CA PHE A 224 -2.71 12.42 1.34
C PHE A 224 -3.65 13.26 0.45
N ALA A 225 -3.46 13.18 -0.87
CA ALA A 225 -4.46 13.66 -1.81
C ALA A 225 -5.81 12.93 -1.56
N PRO A 226 -6.97 13.60 -1.70
CA PRO A 226 -8.27 12.96 -1.51
C PRO A 226 -8.45 11.71 -2.38
N SER A 227 -8.15 11.83 -3.68
CA SER A 227 -8.21 10.75 -4.65
C SER A 227 -7.03 10.92 -5.62
N PRO A 228 -5.86 10.33 -5.32
CA PRO A 228 -4.71 10.41 -6.22
C PRO A 228 -5.01 9.71 -7.54
N ALA A 229 -4.29 10.09 -8.60
CA ALA A 229 -4.48 9.50 -9.93
C ALA A 229 -4.23 7.98 -9.88
N GLY A 230 -5.10 7.20 -10.54
CA GLY A 230 -5.10 5.74 -10.49
C GLY A 230 -5.69 5.12 -9.22
N TYR A 231 -6.10 5.92 -8.24
CA TYR A 231 -6.96 5.42 -7.16
C TYR A 231 -8.39 5.29 -7.66
N THR A 232 -8.86 4.05 -7.77
CA THR A 232 -10.18 3.74 -8.32
C THR A 232 -11.31 3.84 -7.28
N GLY A 233 -10.97 3.91 -5.98
CA GLY A 233 -11.96 4.09 -4.93
C GLY A 233 -12.57 5.50 -4.90
N SER A 234 -13.55 5.72 -4.03
CA SER A 234 -14.23 7.03 -3.95
C SER A 234 -13.31 8.14 -3.42
N SER A 235 -12.61 7.89 -2.31
CA SER A 235 -11.64 8.80 -1.69
C SER A 235 -10.67 7.97 -0.84
N LEU A 236 -9.38 8.07 -1.16
CA LEU A 236 -8.30 7.47 -0.39
C LEU A 236 -8.26 8.09 1.01
N ARG A 237 -8.44 9.41 1.11
CA ARG A 237 -8.45 10.12 2.39
C ARG A 237 -9.61 9.64 3.27
N ASP A 238 -10.80 9.42 2.72
CA ASP A 238 -11.95 8.91 3.47
C ASP A 238 -11.73 7.47 3.92
N LEU A 239 -11.10 6.65 3.07
CA LEU A 239 -10.73 5.28 3.43
C LEU A 239 -9.73 5.29 4.59
N LEU A 240 -8.67 6.09 4.50
CA LEU A 240 -7.68 6.26 5.56
C LEU A 240 -8.32 6.79 6.85
N GLN A 241 -9.19 7.79 6.76
CA GLN A 241 -9.91 8.32 7.92
C GLN A 241 -10.75 7.23 8.58
N LYS A 242 -11.51 6.45 7.80
CA LYS A 242 -12.31 5.33 8.34
C LYS A 242 -11.44 4.29 9.05
N VAL A 243 -10.28 3.95 8.48
CA VAL A 243 -9.33 3.00 9.08
C VAL A 243 -8.75 3.56 10.37
N LEU A 244 -8.23 4.78 10.34
CA LEU A 244 -7.61 5.44 11.49
C LEU A 244 -8.61 5.66 12.63
N VAL A 245 -9.82 6.15 12.36
CA VAL A 245 -10.85 6.33 13.39
C VAL A 245 -11.25 5.01 14.05
N ARG A 246 -11.30 3.91 13.28
CA ARG A 246 -11.54 2.58 13.87
C ARG A 246 -10.37 2.14 14.74
N ALA A 247 -9.13 2.38 14.31
CA ALA A 247 -7.94 2.09 15.10
C ALA A 247 -7.91 2.91 16.40
N GLN A 248 -8.22 4.22 16.33
CA GLN A 248 -8.33 5.10 17.50
C GLN A 248 -9.34 4.57 18.52
N LYS A 249 -10.52 4.13 18.07
CA LYS A 249 -11.54 3.54 18.95
C LYS A 249 -11.05 2.25 19.61
N LYS A 250 -10.36 1.38 18.88
CA LYS A 250 -9.77 0.14 19.44
C LYS A 250 -8.69 0.46 20.48
N ALA A 251 -7.78 1.39 20.17
CA ALA A 251 -6.73 1.82 21.09
C ALA A 251 -7.31 2.47 22.37
N ALA A 252 -8.30 3.36 22.22
CA ALA A 252 -8.99 3.97 23.36
C ALA A 252 -9.74 2.93 24.21
N ALA A 253 -10.32 1.90 23.59
CA ALA A 253 -10.94 0.80 24.32
C ALA A 253 -9.91 -0.04 25.08
N ALA A 254 -8.74 -0.30 24.49
CA ALA A 254 -7.66 -1.06 25.14
C ALA A 254 -7.12 -0.37 26.39
N LEU A 255 -6.96 0.97 26.37
CA LEU A 255 -6.53 1.75 27.56
C LEU A 255 -7.62 1.91 28.63
N LYS A 256 -8.89 1.73 28.28
CA LYS A 256 -10.03 1.78 29.21
C LYS A 256 -10.45 0.41 29.73
N ASP A 257 -9.87 -0.64 29.18
CA ASP A 257 -10.13 -2.02 29.58
C ASP A 257 -9.69 -2.20 31.04
N LYS A 258 -10.59 -2.73 31.86
CA LYS A 258 -10.37 -2.99 33.30
C LYS A 258 -10.49 -4.49 33.62
N THR A 259 -10.48 -5.34 32.61
CA THR A 259 -10.47 -6.79 32.81
C THR A 259 -9.25 -7.18 33.64
N ASP A 260 -9.47 -8.08 34.60
CA ASP A 260 -8.38 -8.63 35.39
C ASP A 260 -7.67 -9.71 34.57
N ARG A 261 -6.33 -9.69 34.55
CA ARG A 261 -5.54 -10.63 33.78
C ARG A 261 -4.13 -10.74 34.31
N ASP A 262 -3.50 -11.87 34.00
CA ASP A 262 -2.08 -12.09 34.29
C ASP A 262 -1.20 -11.18 33.44
N VAL A 263 -0.03 -10.83 34.01
CA VAL A 263 1.09 -10.34 33.21
C VAL A 263 1.49 -11.43 32.20
N PRO A 264 1.68 -11.07 30.91
CA PRO A 264 2.13 -12.03 29.92
C PRO A 264 3.44 -12.71 30.32
N SER A 265 3.50 -14.03 30.16
CA SER A 265 4.67 -14.85 30.45
C SER A 265 5.08 -15.65 29.22
N TRP A 266 6.37 -15.98 29.10
CA TRP A 266 6.92 -16.78 28.00
C TRP A 266 8.13 -17.59 28.50
N ASN A 267 8.59 -18.54 27.69
CA ASN A 267 9.85 -19.24 27.94
C ASN A 267 11.02 -18.34 27.54
N GLU A 268 11.85 -17.92 28.49
CA GLU A 268 13.00 -17.03 28.27
C GLU A 268 14.08 -17.63 27.34
N GLU A 269 14.08 -18.94 27.11
CA GLU A 269 14.92 -19.57 26.08
C GLU A 269 14.48 -19.21 24.65
N GLU A 270 13.24 -18.73 24.48
CA GLU A 270 12.71 -18.21 23.22
C GLU A 270 12.88 -16.69 23.14
N ASN A 271 13.28 -16.19 21.97
CA ASN A 271 13.20 -14.76 21.68
C ASN A 271 11.73 -14.32 21.73
N LEU A 272 11.39 -13.40 22.64
CA LEU A 272 10.02 -12.89 22.83
C LEU A 272 9.43 -12.32 21.54
N ILE A 273 10.23 -11.58 20.77
CA ILE A 273 9.86 -11.00 19.48
C ILE A 273 10.95 -11.29 18.46
N ARG A 274 10.54 -11.72 17.26
CA ARG A 274 11.42 -11.93 16.10
C ARG A 274 10.82 -11.25 14.88
N LEU A 275 11.69 -10.83 13.96
CA LEU A 275 11.32 -10.33 12.64
C LEU A 275 11.78 -11.32 11.59
N ASP A 276 10.90 -11.71 10.67
CA ASP A 276 11.31 -12.53 9.53
C ASP A 276 11.98 -11.69 8.42
N SER A 277 12.44 -12.35 7.36
CA SER A 277 13.04 -11.69 6.19
C SER A 277 12.07 -10.76 5.46
N TRP A 278 10.76 -10.89 5.72
CA TRP A 278 9.71 -10.05 5.16
C TRP A 278 9.36 -8.86 6.07
N GLY A 279 10.03 -8.70 7.21
CA GLY A 279 9.73 -7.65 8.19
C GLY A 279 8.46 -7.89 9.01
N ARG A 280 7.94 -9.12 9.04
CA ARG A 280 6.77 -9.49 9.85
C ARG A 280 7.19 -9.82 11.27
N VAL A 281 6.38 -9.39 12.23
CA VAL A 281 6.58 -9.63 13.66
C VAL A 281 6.05 -11.00 14.05
N HIS A 282 6.89 -11.79 14.70
CA HIS A 282 6.58 -13.10 15.27
C HIS A 282 6.81 -13.05 16.79
N PHE A 283 5.85 -13.52 17.57
CA PHE A 283 5.99 -13.63 19.02
C PHE A 283 6.45 -15.04 19.43
N ALA A 284 7.01 -15.17 20.63
CA ALA A 284 7.31 -16.47 21.23
C ALA A 284 6.06 -17.37 21.24
N LYS A 285 6.21 -18.65 20.87
CA LYS A 285 5.09 -19.60 20.84
C LYS A 285 4.60 -19.92 22.25
N SER A 286 5.51 -19.82 23.21
CA SER A 286 5.25 -19.97 24.64
C SER A 286 4.56 -18.75 25.28
N LEU A 287 4.40 -17.62 24.56
CA LEU A 287 3.77 -16.41 25.10
C LEU A 287 2.31 -16.68 25.46
N LYS A 288 1.96 -16.43 26.73
CA LYS A 288 0.60 -16.66 27.25
C LYS A 288 0.19 -15.68 28.35
N TRP A 289 -1.11 -15.51 28.52
CA TRP A 289 -1.73 -14.79 29.64
C TRP A 289 -3.16 -15.29 29.87
N THR A 290 -3.66 -15.15 31.10
CA THR A 290 -5.02 -15.55 31.49
C THR A 290 -5.88 -14.32 31.74
N ILE A 291 -7.13 -14.32 31.28
CA ILE A 291 -8.13 -13.31 31.66
C ILE A 291 -9.07 -13.91 32.71
N TYR A 292 -9.35 -13.13 33.74
CA TYR A 292 -10.26 -13.46 34.82
C TYR A 292 -11.56 -12.65 34.70
N PRO A 293 -12.70 -13.25 35.09
CA PRO A 293 -13.98 -12.57 35.01
C PRO A 293 -14.09 -11.46 36.07
N ASN A 294 -13.42 -11.61 37.22
CA ASN A 294 -13.34 -10.64 38.29
C ASN A 294 -11.97 -10.69 38.97
N LYS A 295 -11.53 -9.54 39.52
CA LYS A 295 -10.25 -9.45 40.22
C LYS A 295 -10.18 -10.41 41.41
N GLY A 296 -9.21 -11.32 41.40
CA GLY A 296 -8.98 -12.26 42.50
C GLY A 296 -9.99 -13.42 42.58
N SER A 297 -10.75 -13.71 41.53
CA SER A 297 -11.67 -14.87 41.53
C SER A 297 -10.94 -16.22 41.52
N GLY A 298 -9.67 -16.24 41.09
CA GLY A 298 -8.86 -17.47 40.94
C GLY A 298 -9.35 -18.43 39.85
N THR A 299 -10.50 -18.16 39.24
CA THR A 299 -11.12 -18.97 38.19
C THR A 299 -10.86 -18.34 36.83
N ALA A 300 -9.99 -18.98 36.04
CA ALA A 300 -9.69 -18.56 34.68
C ALA A 300 -10.97 -18.51 33.83
N PHE A 301 -11.23 -17.38 33.18
CA PHE A 301 -12.31 -17.27 32.19
C PHE A 301 -11.84 -17.72 30.81
N SER A 302 -10.63 -17.31 30.43
CA SER A 302 -9.99 -17.73 29.20
C SER A 302 -8.45 -17.65 29.31
N GLU A 303 -7.77 -18.74 28.99
CA GLU A 303 -6.32 -18.75 28.77
C GLU A 303 -6.04 -18.39 27.31
N HIS A 304 -5.09 -17.49 27.09
CA HIS A 304 -4.65 -17.09 25.76
C HIS A 304 -3.21 -17.54 25.57
N ILE A 305 -3.02 -18.41 24.58
CA ILE A 305 -1.70 -18.83 24.11
C ILE A 305 -1.54 -18.19 22.73
N CYS A 306 -0.40 -17.54 22.51
CA CYS A 306 -0.06 -16.92 21.24
C CYS A 306 0.22 -17.98 20.17
N ASN A 307 -0.84 -18.60 19.63
CA ASN A 307 -0.77 -19.49 18.46
C ASN A 307 -0.82 -18.69 17.15
N ILE A 308 0.06 -17.70 16.99
CA ILE A 308 0.29 -17.13 15.65
C ILE A 308 1.14 -18.17 14.91
N GLY A 309 0.47 -19.12 14.25
CA GLY A 309 1.05 -19.83 13.13
C GLY A 309 1.29 -18.87 11.96
N ASP A 310 2.03 -19.32 10.94
CA ASP A 310 2.37 -18.54 9.73
C ASP A 310 1.14 -18.00 8.96
N GLU A 311 -0.08 -18.39 9.34
CA GLU A 311 -1.34 -17.95 8.76
C GLU A 311 -2.10 -17.04 9.75
N PHE A 312 -2.35 -15.79 9.33
CA PHE A 312 -3.20 -14.80 10.01
C PHE A 312 -4.71 -15.19 10.04
N ALA A 313 -5.01 -16.48 10.18
CA ALA A 313 -6.34 -17.03 10.05
C ALA A 313 -6.60 -18.11 11.09
N ASP A 314 -6.61 -17.73 12.36
CA ASP A 314 -7.57 -18.34 13.27
C ASP A 314 -8.03 -17.34 14.34
N ALA A 315 -9.27 -17.48 14.79
CA ALA A 315 -10.01 -16.53 15.62
C ALA A 315 -9.50 -16.43 17.08
N GLY A 316 -8.18 -16.35 17.28
CA GLY A 316 -7.48 -16.26 18.54
C GLY A 316 -7.08 -14.83 18.91
N VAL A 317 -6.87 -14.60 20.21
CA VAL A 317 -6.52 -13.30 20.76
C VAL A 317 -5.20 -12.82 20.21
N THR A 318 -5.21 -11.58 19.73
CA THR A 318 -4.12 -10.95 19.03
C THR A 318 -3.20 -10.19 20.02
N PRO A 319 -1.87 -10.19 19.83
CA PRO A 319 -0.91 -9.63 20.79
C PRO A 319 -1.14 -8.15 21.15
N GLU A 320 -1.83 -7.37 20.33
CA GLU A 320 -2.17 -5.99 20.69
C GLU A 320 -3.06 -5.87 21.92
N LYS A 321 -3.71 -6.97 22.33
CA LYS A 321 -4.52 -7.01 23.55
C LYS A 321 -3.72 -7.46 24.76
N MET A 322 -2.50 -7.99 24.65
CA MET A 322 -1.82 -8.67 25.77
C MET A 322 -1.78 -7.83 27.05
N PHE A 323 -1.54 -6.53 26.93
CA PHE A 323 -1.50 -5.59 28.07
C PHE A 323 -2.76 -4.73 28.25
N SER A 324 -3.82 -4.95 27.46
CA SER A 324 -5.11 -4.31 27.79
C SER A 324 -5.58 -4.80 29.17
N GLY A 325 -6.47 -4.09 29.86
CA GLY A 325 -6.94 -4.52 31.18
C GLY A 325 -6.19 -3.85 32.34
N ALA A 326 -6.36 -4.40 33.55
CA ALA A 326 -5.87 -3.80 34.79
C ALA A 326 -4.37 -4.10 35.08
N ILE A 327 -3.52 -4.08 34.05
CA ILE A 327 -2.06 -4.20 34.21
C ILE A 327 -1.46 -2.79 34.35
N ASP A 328 -0.72 -2.58 35.43
CA ASP A 328 0.06 -1.37 35.70
C ASP A 328 1.53 -1.73 35.99
N HIS A 329 2.39 -0.70 36.15
CA HIS A 329 3.79 -0.91 36.50
C HIS A 329 4.00 -1.64 37.84
N ASN A 330 3.03 -1.64 38.76
CA ASN A 330 3.17 -2.39 40.01
C ASN A 330 2.99 -3.89 39.77
N ALA A 331 2.06 -4.27 38.87
CA ALA A 331 1.88 -5.67 38.46
C ALA A 331 3.13 -6.24 37.77
N LEU A 332 3.96 -5.39 37.17
CA LEU A 332 5.16 -5.76 36.43
C LEU A 332 6.44 -5.79 37.27
N GLN A 333 6.40 -5.45 38.57
CA GLN A 333 7.61 -5.28 39.41
C GLN A 333 8.54 -6.52 39.46
N ASP A 334 7.97 -7.71 39.26
CA ASP A 334 8.66 -9.00 39.30
C ASP A 334 8.85 -9.60 37.89
N ALA A 335 8.46 -8.87 36.84
CA ALA A 335 8.59 -9.31 35.45
C ALA A 335 10.00 -9.06 34.92
N PRO A 336 10.47 -9.81 33.91
CA PRO A 336 11.76 -9.52 33.28
C PRO A 336 11.77 -8.14 32.62
N GLU A 337 12.93 -7.48 32.58
CA GLU A 337 13.10 -6.12 32.00
C GLU A 337 12.53 -6.00 30.57
N ALA A 338 12.65 -7.07 29.77
CA ALA A 338 12.11 -7.11 28.41
C ALA A 338 10.57 -7.00 28.38
N MET A 339 9.88 -7.54 29.40
CA MET A 339 8.42 -7.47 29.52
C MET A 339 7.96 -6.08 29.96
N GLU A 340 8.67 -5.45 30.90
CA GLU A 340 8.44 -4.05 31.29
C GLU A 340 8.62 -3.11 30.09
N ALA A 341 9.72 -3.26 29.36
CA ALA A 341 9.98 -2.46 28.16
C ALA A 341 8.91 -2.66 27.09
N LEU A 342 8.44 -3.91 26.89
CA LEU A 342 7.38 -4.20 25.93
C LEU A 342 6.04 -3.58 26.35
N TYR A 343 5.72 -3.54 27.65
CA TYR A 343 4.55 -2.84 28.17
C TYR A 343 4.61 -1.33 27.92
N ASP A 344 5.75 -0.69 28.19
CA ASP A 344 5.92 0.75 27.96
C ASP A 344 5.82 1.10 26.46
N ILE A 345 6.43 0.28 25.59
CA ILE A 345 6.30 0.43 24.14
C ILE A 345 4.86 0.21 23.68
N TRP A 346 4.15 -0.77 24.25
CA TRP A 346 2.74 -0.99 23.94
C TRP A 346 1.87 0.20 24.36
N LEU A 347 2.08 0.78 25.55
CA LEU A 347 1.39 1.98 26.00
C LEU A 347 1.64 3.15 25.05
N LEU A 348 2.90 3.38 24.70
CA LEU A 348 3.30 4.44 23.79
C LEU A 348 2.67 4.27 22.41
N ALA A 349 2.80 3.08 21.80
CA ALA A 349 2.21 2.76 20.51
C ALA A 349 0.68 2.91 20.53
N THR A 350 0.02 2.47 21.61
CA THR A 350 -1.43 2.60 21.78
C THR A 350 -1.84 4.08 21.85
N LYS A 351 -1.08 4.93 22.54
CA LYS A 351 -1.32 6.38 22.58
C LYS A 351 -1.13 7.03 21.20
N LEU A 352 -0.08 6.65 20.46
CA LEU A 352 0.14 7.12 19.09
C LEU A 352 -1.06 6.78 18.19
N VAL A 353 -1.51 5.52 18.23
CA VAL A 353 -2.69 5.06 17.47
C VAL A 353 -3.94 5.82 17.90
N MET A 354 -4.17 5.98 19.21
CA MET A 354 -5.34 6.68 19.78
C MET A 354 -5.41 8.14 19.30
N GLN A 355 -4.27 8.80 19.10
CA GLN A 355 -4.19 10.19 18.64
C GLN A 355 -4.09 10.32 17.11
N GLY A 356 -4.13 9.21 16.36
CA GLY A 356 -3.95 9.23 14.92
C GLY A 356 -2.54 9.66 14.49
N ALA A 357 -1.55 9.52 15.38
CA ALA A 357 -0.16 9.92 15.18
C ALA A 357 0.67 8.81 14.50
N ILE A 358 0.07 8.14 13.51
CA ILE A 358 0.69 7.08 12.71
C ILE A 358 0.43 7.31 11.22
N ILE A 359 1.36 6.91 10.36
CA ILE A 359 1.25 7.02 8.90
C ILE A 359 1.63 5.67 8.26
N PRO A 360 0.94 5.23 7.18
CA PRO A 360 1.37 4.05 6.45
C PRO A 360 2.66 4.33 5.67
N GLN A 361 3.55 3.34 5.64
CA GLN A 361 4.74 3.31 4.80
C GLN A 361 4.75 2.00 4.01
N ILE A 362 4.93 2.11 2.69
CA ILE A 362 5.13 0.96 1.81
C ILE A 362 6.63 0.64 1.78
N TYR A 363 6.97 -0.64 1.78
CA TYR A 363 8.34 -1.12 1.62
C TYR A 363 8.38 -2.43 0.83
N GLU A 364 9.55 -2.70 0.29
CA GLU A 364 9.82 -3.86 -0.54
C GLU A 364 10.75 -4.83 0.21
N PRO A 365 10.20 -5.87 0.89
CA PRO A 365 11.03 -6.87 1.56
C PRO A 365 11.88 -7.69 0.58
N ILE A 366 11.33 -8.00 -0.59
CA ILE A 366 11.97 -8.69 -1.71
C ILE A 366 11.42 -8.12 -3.02
N ASP A 367 12.18 -8.24 -4.09
CA ASP A 367 11.83 -7.71 -5.41
C ASP A 367 10.38 -8.05 -5.82
N GLU A 368 9.68 -7.04 -6.31
CA GLU A 368 8.29 -7.05 -6.80
C GLU A 368 7.23 -7.42 -5.74
N ASN A 369 7.58 -7.42 -4.45
CA ASN A 369 6.64 -7.68 -3.36
C ASN A 369 6.55 -6.48 -2.43
N PHE A 370 5.34 -5.98 -2.19
CA PHE A 370 5.12 -4.78 -1.39
C PHE A 370 4.32 -5.09 -0.12
N ILE A 371 4.76 -4.54 1.00
CA ILE A 371 4.06 -4.62 2.29
C ILE A 371 3.82 -3.21 2.83
N ILE A 372 2.69 -3.02 3.50
CA ILE A 372 2.37 -1.80 4.24
C ILE A 372 2.69 -2.02 5.72
N ARG A 373 3.48 -1.14 6.31
CA ARG A 373 3.64 -1.02 7.77
C ARG A 373 3.13 0.33 8.26
N TRP A 374 2.74 0.40 9.53
CA TRP A 374 2.34 1.65 10.17
C TRP A 374 3.47 2.15 11.05
N ILE A 375 3.93 3.38 10.80
CA ILE A 375 5.03 4.00 11.53
C ILE A 375 4.53 5.24 12.28
N PRO A 376 5.22 5.67 13.35
CA PRO A 376 4.93 6.96 13.99
C PRO A 376 4.98 8.11 12.97
N ALA A 377 4.08 9.09 13.13
CA ALA A 377 4.01 10.24 12.24
C ALA A 377 5.19 11.22 12.47
N PHE A 378 6.36 10.89 11.94
CA PHE A 378 7.62 11.64 12.09
C PHE A 378 7.58 13.09 11.60
N MET A 379 6.54 13.48 10.84
CA MET A 379 6.28 14.88 10.47
C MET A 379 6.07 15.79 11.69
N SER A 380 5.67 15.25 12.85
CA SER A 380 5.65 15.97 14.11
C SER A 380 6.98 15.84 14.83
N ARG A 381 7.59 16.98 15.17
CA ARG A 381 8.84 17.04 15.96
C ARG A 381 8.73 16.31 17.29
N GLU A 382 7.58 16.40 17.94
CA GLU A 382 7.32 15.73 19.22
C GLU A 382 7.30 14.20 19.07
N ILE A 383 6.59 13.69 18.05
CA ILE A 383 6.53 12.24 17.77
C ILE A 383 7.91 11.72 17.37
N SER A 384 8.66 12.51 16.60
CA SER A 384 10.03 12.15 16.21
C SER A 384 10.95 12.05 17.43
N ARG A 385 10.88 13.01 18.36
CA ARG A 385 11.63 12.96 19.63
C ARG A 385 11.26 11.74 20.48
N ILE A 386 9.97 11.52 20.71
CA ILE A 386 9.46 10.41 21.53
C ILE A 386 9.91 9.05 20.94
N THR A 387 9.80 8.88 19.63
CA THR A 387 10.17 7.62 18.96
C THR A 387 11.69 7.39 18.98
N ASP A 388 12.49 8.44 18.80
CA ASP A 388 13.95 8.37 18.84
C ASP A 388 14.46 8.05 20.26
N GLU A 389 13.93 8.70 21.29
CA GLU A 389 14.26 8.37 22.69
C GLU A 389 13.83 6.94 23.05
N ALA A 390 12.67 6.48 22.58
CA ALA A 390 12.23 5.09 22.78
C ALA A 390 13.17 4.10 22.09
N GLY A 391 13.57 4.37 20.85
CA GLY A 391 14.53 3.54 20.12
C GLY A 391 15.88 3.45 20.83
N ARG A 392 16.40 4.58 21.35
CA ARG A 392 17.65 4.62 22.11
C ARG A 392 17.57 3.89 23.45
N ALA A 393 16.42 3.88 24.12
CA ALA A 393 16.22 3.12 25.34
C ALA A 393 16.18 1.61 25.06
N LEU A 394 15.55 1.20 23.95
CA LEU A 394 15.52 -0.20 23.52
C LEU A 394 16.91 -0.76 23.15
N LEU A 395 17.87 0.09 22.74
CA LEU A 395 19.26 -0.35 22.53
C LEU A 395 19.95 -0.85 23.81
N SER A 396 19.38 -0.58 24.99
CA SER A 396 19.89 -1.07 26.27
C SER A 396 19.46 -2.50 26.59
N LEU A 397 18.48 -3.04 25.87
CA LEU A 397 18.15 -4.47 25.93
C LEU A 397 19.24 -5.31 25.23
N PRO A 398 19.48 -6.54 25.70
CA PRO A 398 20.50 -7.43 25.15
C PRO A 398 20.25 -7.89 23.71
#